data_AF-A0AAI8E7D2-F1
#
_entry.id   AF-A0AAI8E7D2-F1
#
_cell.length_a   1.000
_cell.length_b   1.000
_cell.length_c   1.000
_cell.angle_alpha   90.00
_cell.angle_beta   90.00
_cell.angle_gamma   90.00
#
_symmetry.space_group_name_H-M   'P 1'
#
loop_
_entity.id
_entity.type
_entity.pdbx_description
1 polymer ?
#
loop_
_entity_poly.entity_id
_entity_poly.type
_entity_poly.pdbx_seq_one_letter_code
_entity_poly.pdbx_strand_id
1 'polypeptide(L)'
;MAKTRVQFICQNCGAVHSRWAGKCDSCGEWNTLIEEGTNSGIGSGPGAMLSKRKGRTVALTSLSGEIEDAPRIISGISELDRVTGGGFVRGSALLIGGDPGIGKSTLLTQAAAALSNRGHRIVYVSGEEAVAQIRLRAQRLGVAASAVELAAETNVEDIIATISSDNSGSKRPDLVIIDSIQTLWTDMADSAPGTVTQVRSSAQAMIRYAKQTGAAVVLVGHVTKDGQIAGPRVVEHMVDGVLYFEGEGGHHYRILRTVKNRFGPTDEIGVFEMSDGGLREVSNPSELFLGERNEKSPGAAVFAGMEGTRPVLVEIQALVAPSSLGTPRRAVVGWDGGRLAMILAVLESHCGVRFGQHDVYLNVAGGYRISEPAADIAVAAALVSSMAGIALPPDCVYFGEISLSGAVRAVSHAVQRLKEAEKLGFRQAEVPNGSGELWKDRNFRLMETAALADLVARIAASGAGKK
;
A
#
# COMPACT_ATOMS: atom_id res chain seq x y z
N MET A 1 -46.64 25.37 1.36
CA MET A 1 -45.19 25.63 1.39
C MET A 1 -44.51 24.40 1.96
N ALA A 2 -43.81 23.63 1.13
CA ALA A 2 -43.08 22.45 1.61
C ALA A 2 -41.87 22.93 2.42
N LYS A 3 -41.77 22.54 3.70
CA LYS A 3 -40.60 22.84 4.54
C LYS A 3 -39.36 22.23 3.90
N THR A 4 -38.40 23.07 3.52
CA THR A 4 -37.06 22.67 3.06
C THR A 4 -36.43 21.76 4.11
N ARG A 5 -36.15 20.51 3.75
CA ARG A 5 -35.54 19.55 4.68
C ARG A 5 -34.04 19.82 4.69
N VAL A 6 -33.56 20.37 5.79
CA VAL A 6 -32.15 20.68 6.02
C VAL A 6 -31.37 19.38 6.27
N GLN A 7 -30.22 19.20 5.61
CA GLN A 7 -29.29 18.08 5.86
C GLN A 7 -27.94 18.63 6.32
N PHE A 8 -27.24 17.84 7.14
CA PHE A 8 -25.93 18.20 7.69
C PHE A 8 -24.91 17.18 7.21
N ILE A 9 -23.80 17.63 6.62
CA ILE A 9 -22.71 16.75 6.16
C ILE A 9 -21.49 16.99 7.03
N CYS A 10 -20.90 15.89 7.52
CA CYS A 10 -19.64 15.93 8.23
C CYS A 10 -18.50 16.25 7.25
N GLN A 11 -17.82 17.38 7.44
CA GLN A 11 -16.68 17.81 6.64
C GLN A 11 -15.41 16.98 6.86
N ASN A 12 -15.42 16.05 7.81
CA ASN A 12 -14.29 15.15 8.03
C ASN A 12 -14.47 13.79 7.32
N CYS A 13 -15.66 13.18 7.44
CA CYS A 13 -15.90 11.84 6.89
C CYS A 13 -16.98 11.76 5.79
N GLY A 14 -17.67 12.87 5.50
CA GLY A 14 -18.73 12.92 4.50
C GLY A 14 -20.06 12.28 4.92
N ALA A 15 -20.21 11.85 6.17
CA ALA A 15 -21.45 11.28 6.68
C ALA A 15 -22.60 12.31 6.66
N VAL A 16 -23.79 11.88 6.24
CA VAL A 16 -24.99 12.71 6.13
C VAL A 16 -25.89 12.49 7.35
N HIS A 17 -26.29 13.58 7.99
CA HIS A 17 -27.12 13.62 9.18
C HIS A 17 -28.38 14.46 8.93
N SER A 18 -29.50 14.07 9.54
CA SER A 18 -30.80 14.73 9.40
C SER A 18 -31.04 15.89 10.37
N ARG A 19 -30.15 16.04 11.36
CA ARG A 19 -30.16 17.11 12.36
C ARG A 19 -28.73 17.50 12.71
N TRP A 20 -28.53 18.75 13.07
CA TRP A 20 -27.24 19.20 13.58
C TRP A 20 -26.93 18.51 14.91
N ALA A 21 -25.69 18.11 15.09
CA ALA A 21 -25.15 17.65 16.36
C ALA A 21 -23.74 18.24 16.52
N GLY A 22 -23.31 18.48 17.76
CA GLY A 22 -21.96 18.97 18.02
C GLY A 22 -20.87 17.95 17.67
N LYS A 23 -21.21 16.66 17.52
CA LYS A 23 -20.28 15.56 17.24
C LYS A 23 -20.82 14.69 16.11
N CYS A 24 -19.98 14.31 15.16
CA CYS A 24 -20.36 13.36 14.11
C CYS A 24 -20.41 11.94 14.68
N ASP A 25 -21.58 11.30 14.60
CA ASP A 25 -21.76 9.92 15.10
C ASP A 25 -20.98 8.87 14.29
N SER A 26 -20.50 9.20 13.09
CA SER A 26 -19.74 8.28 12.24
C SER A 26 -18.23 8.32 12.47
N CYS A 27 -17.63 9.51 12.59
CA CYS A 27 -16.18 9.64 12.79
C CYS A 27 -15.76 10.12 14.19
N GLY A 28 -16.71 10.53 15.02
CA GLY A 28 -16.46 11.00 16.37
C GLY A 28 -15.93 12.43 16.48
N GLU A 29 -15.72 13.14 15.37
CA GLU A 29 -15.19 14.51 15.38
C GLU A 29 -16.23 15.56 15.76
N TRP A 30 -15.78 16.59 16.48
CA TRP A 30 -16.63 17.69 16.95
C TRP A 30 -16.69 18.85 15.95
N ASN A 31 -17.82 19.55 15.89
CA ASN A 31 -18.06 20.74 15.06
C ASN A 31 -17.77 20.56 13.56
N THR A 32 -17.80 19.32 13.07
CA THR A 32 -17.56 19.00 11.65
C THR A 32 -18.83 18.99 10.81
N LEU A 33 -20.02 19.06 11.43
CA LEU A 33 -21.31 19.00 10.74
C LEU A 33 -21.71 20.38 10.23
N ILE A 34 -21.69 20.57 8.91
CA ILE A 34 -22.13 21.80 8.24
C ILE A 34 -23.47 21.56 7.56
N GLU A 35 -24.34 22.57 7.65
CA GLU A 35 -25.63 22.62 6.97
C GLU A 35 -25.44 22.72 5.45
N GLU A 36 -25.90 21.72 4.69
CA GLU A 36 -26.05 21.83 3.24
C GLU A 36 -27.52 22.05 2.90
N GLY A 37 -27.81 23.18 2.22
CA GLY A 37 -29.12 23.46 1.67
C GLY A 37 -29.48 22.45 0.57
N THR A 38 -30.72 21.97 0.55
CA THR A 38 -31.18 20.90 -0.36
C THR A 38 -31.28 21.28 -1.85
N ASN A 39 -30.61 22.35 -2.30
CA ASN A 39 -30.58 22.72 -3.72
C ASN A 39 -29.75 21.76 -4.60
N SER A 40 -29.09 20.75 -4.02
CA SER A 40 -28.31 19.73 -4.72
C SER A 40 -28.80 18.28 -4.46
N GLY A 41 -29.97 18.09 -3.85
CA GLY A 41 -30.52 16.78 -3.50
C GLY A 41 -31.53 16.21 -4.51
N ILE A 42 -31.29 14.97 -4.97
CA ILE A 42 -32.02 14.17 -5.98
C ILE A 42 -33.43 13.71 -5.49
N GLY A 43 -34.11 14.49 -4.64
CA GLY A 43 -35.21 13.99 -3.79
C GLY A 43 -36.53 14.75 -3.80
N SER A 44 -36.76 15.72 -4.70
CA SER A 44 -38.02 16.48 -4.71
C SER A 44 -38.85 16.18 -5.97
N GLY A 45 -40.04 15.60 -5.78
CA GLY A 45 -41.05 15.41 -6.82
C GLY A 45 -41.52 16.73 -7.45
N PRO A 46 -42.04 16.70 -8.68
CA PRO A 46 -41.90 17.80 -9.63
C PRO A 46 -42.99 18.87 -9.47
N GLY A 47 -42.63 20.01 -8.88
CA GLY A 47 -43.37 21.25 -8.96
C GLY A 47 -42.51 22.34 -9.61
N ALA A 48 -42.67 22.50 -10.93
CA ALA A 48 -42.27 23.69 -11.68
C ALA A 48 -40.79 24.13 -11.63
N MET A 49 -39.91 23.36 -12.27
CA MET A 49 -38.78 23.82 -13.14
C MET A 49 -37.87 22.62 -13.44
N LEU A 50 -38.36 21.68 -14.25
CA LEU A 50 -37.54 20.59 -14.78
C LEU A 50 -37.42 20.78 -16.28
N SER A 51 -36.22 21.11 -16.75
CA SER A 51 -35.86 20.87 -18.14
C SER A 51 -36.14 19.39 -18.44
N LYS A 52 -36.84 19.15 -19.55
CA LYS A 52 -37.28 17.84 -20.01
C LYS A 52 -36.09 16.96 -20.43
N ARG A 53 -35.37 16.37 -19.49
CA ARG A 53 -34.63 15.13 -19.78
C ARG A 53 -35.32 13.98 -19.05
N LYS A 54 -36.36 13.44 -19.69
CA LYS A 54 -36.85 12.08 -19.35
C LYS A 54 -35.64 11.15 -19.39
N GLY A 55 -35.50 10.28 -18.38
CA GLY A 55 -34.44 9.27 -18.37
C GLY A 55 -34.42 8.51 -19.70
N ARG A 56 -33.23 8.32 -20.26
CA ARG A 56 -33.06 7.55 -21.50
C ARG A 56 -33.07 6.06 -21.13
N THR A 57 -33.82 5.24 -21.86
CA THR A 57 -33.70 3.78 -21.76
C THR A 57 -32.28 3.37 -22.16
N VAL A 58 -31.63 2.59 -21.31
CA VAL A 58 -30.29 2.03 -21.58
C VAL A 58 -30.49 0.58 -21.97
N ALA A 59 -29.85 0.16 -23.06
CA ALA A 59 -29.86 -1.24 -23.46
C ALA A 59 -29.16 -2.07 -22.38
N LEU A 60 -29.87 -3.06 -21.83
CA LEU A 60 -29.28 -4.03 -20.92
C LEU A 60 -28.56 -5.11 -21.74
N THR A 61 -27.31 -5.38 -21.41
CA THR A 61 -26.50 -6.45 -22.04
C THR A 61 -26.36 -7.63 -21.10
N SER A 62 -26.26 -8.84 -21.65
CA SER A 62 -26.07 -10.06 -20.85
C SER A 62 -24.68 -10.09 -20.21
N LEU A 63 -24.58 -10.69 -19.02
CA LEU A 63 -23.30 -11.04 -18.40
C LEU A 63 -22.51 -12.08 -19.21
N SER A 64 -23.16 -12.83 -20.11
CA SER A 64 -22.58 -13.87 -20.95
C SER A 64 -21.96 -13.35 -22.27
N GLY A 65 -21.63 -12.06 -22.35
CA GLY A 65 -20.98 -11.47 -23.53
C GLY A 65 -19.52 -11.89 -23.66
N GLU A 66 -18.91 -11.60 -24.82
CA GLU A 66 -17.47 -11.76 -25.00
C GLU A 66 -16.72 -10.89 -23.98
N ILE A 67 -15.81 -11.51 -23.23
CA ILE A 67 -14.97 -10.81 -22.25
C ILE A 67 -13.81 -10.20 -23.05
N GLU A 68 -13.97 -8.96 -23.48
CA GLU A 68 -12.81 -8.16 -23.88
C GLU A 68 -12.06 -7.76 -22.60
N ASP A 69 -10.83 -8.25 -22.42
CA ASP A 69 -9.94 -7.72 -21.40
C ASP A 69 -9.87 -6.20 -21.57
N ALA A 70 -10.19 -5.46 -20.50
CA ALA A 70 -10.24 -4.00 -20.57
C ALA A 70 -8.87 -3.47 -21.07
N PRO A 71 -8.81 -2.76 -22.21
CA PRO A 71 -7.55 -2.45 -22.86
C PRO A 71 -6.66 -1.63 -21.93
N ARG A 72 -5.45 -2.14 -21.68
CA ARG A 72 -4.47 -1.57 -20.75
C ARG A 72 -3.40 -0.77 -21.47
N ILE A 73 -2.88 0.24 -20.78
CA ILE A 73 -1.75 1.05 -21.18
C ILE A 73 -0.59 0.70 -20.25
N ILE A 74 0.38 -0.04 -20.78
CA ILE A 74 1.55 -0.52 -20.02
C ILE A 74 2.58 0.61 -19.92
N SER A 75 2.94 1.00 -18.71
CA SER A 75 3.91 2.08 -18.45
C SER A 75 5.34 1.64 -18.70
N GLY A 76 5.60 0.34 -18.61
CA GLY A 76 6.92 -0.29 -18.65
C GLY A 76 7.80 0.04 -17.44
N ILE A 77 7.19 0.58 -16.39
CA ILE A 77 7.72 0.58 -15.04
C ILE A 77 7.10 -0.66 -14.39
N SER A 78 7.87 -1.74 -14.29
CA SER A 78 7.36 -3.08 -13.96
C SER A 78 6.61 -3.13 -12.63
N GLU A 79 7.15 -2.49 -11.59
CA GLU A 79 6.52 -2.42 -10.27
C GLU A 79 5.23 -1.58 -10.28
N LEU A 80 5.13 -0.54 -11.13
CA LEU A 80 3.91 0.25 -11.31
C LEU A 80 2.84 -0.51 -12.10
N ASP A 81 3.26 -1.19 -13.18
CA ASP A 81 2.38 -2.02 -13.98
C ASP A 81 1.83 -3.18 -13.14
N ARG A 82 2.64 -3.78 -12.26
CA ARG A 82 2.21 -4.79 -11.30
C ARG A 82 1.09 -4.31 -10.39
N VAL A 83 1.28 -3.20 -9.67
CA VAL A 83 0.27 -2.69 -8.71
C VAL A 83 -1.01 -2.21 -9.41
N THR A 84 -0.92 -1.78 -10.67
CA THR A 84 -2.10 -1.42 -11.47
C THR A 84 -2.81 -2.64 -12.08
N GLY A 85 -2.29 -3.86 -11.86
CA GLY A 85 -2.87 -5.11 -12.36
C GLY A 85 -2.52 -5.39 -13.83
N GLY A 86 -1.35 -4.95 -14.29
CA GLY A 86 -0.87 -5.08 -15.66
C GLY A 86 -0.90 -3.79 -16.48
N GLY A 87 -0.93 -2.62 -15.84
CA GLY A 87 -0.98 -1.31 -16.49
C GLY A 87 -2.30 -0.55 -16.31
N PHE A 88 -2.33 0.70 -16.78
CA PHE A 88 -3.48 1.60 -16.62
C PHE A 88 -4.65 1.18 -17.50
N VAL A 89 -5.82 0.98 -16.90
CA VAL A 89 -7.04 0.58 -17.63
C VAL A 89 -7.66 1.80 -18.31
N ARG A 90 -8.00 1.69 -19.60
CA ARG A 90 -8.69 2.76 -20.32
C ARG A 90 -10.07 3.04 -19.71
N GLY A 91 -10.45 4.32 -19.67
CA GLY A 91 -11.72 4.75 -19.10
C GLY A 91 -11.84 4.48 -17.60
N SER A 92 -10.72 4.47 -16.88
CA SER A 92 -10.70 4.28 -15.43
C SER A 92 -10.16 5.49 -14.70
N ALA A 93 -10.49 5.57 -13.41
CA ALA A 93 -9.90 6.53 -12.48
C ALA A 93 -9.12 5.81 -11.38
N LEU A 94 -7.87 6.22 -11.17
CA LEU A 94 -6.95 5.70 -10.16
C LEU A 94 -6.60 6.82 -9.17
N LEU A 95 -6.71 6.57 -7.87
CA LEU A 95 -6.21 7.46 -6.83
C LEU A 95 -4.83 6.99 -6.38
N ILE A 96 -3.85 7.89 -6.32
CA ILE A 96 -2.56 7.64 -5.66
C ILE A 96 -2.46 8.54 -4.43
N GLY A 97 -2.64 7.91 -3.27
CA GLY A 97 -2.49 8.51 -1.95
C GLY A 97 -1.06 8.40 -1.42
N GLY A 98 -0.68 9.26 -0.49
CA GLY A 98 0.56 9.11 0.28
C GLY A 98 1.02 10.42 0.91
N ASP A 99 1.98 10.34 1.82
CA ASP A 99 2.51 11.49 2.55
C ASP A 99 3.15 12.53 1.58
N PRO A 100 3.11 13.82 1.89
CA PRO A 100 3.89 14.83 1.18
C PRO A 100 5.37 14.45 1.14
N GLY A 101 6.02 14.63 -0.01
CA GLY A 101 7.46 14.33 -0.16
C GLY A 101 7.81 12.85 -0.39
N ILE A 102 6.87 11.90 -0.29
CA ILE A 102 7.15 10.47 -0.55
C ILE A 102 7.51 10.18 -2.02
N GLY A 103 7.31 11.13 -2.94
CA GLY A 103 7.69 11.00 -4.35
C GLY A 103 6.57 10.59 -5.31
N LYS A 104 5.29 10.80 -4.96
CA LYS A 104 4.13 10.59 -5.85
C LYS A 104 4.31 11.29 -7.20
N SER A 105 4.58 12.59 -7.18
CA SER A 105 4.79 13.39 -8.40
C SER A 105 6.05 12.96 -9.16
N THR A 106 7.06 12.42 -8.46
CA THR A 106 8.26 11.86 -9.10
C THR A 106 7.92 10.58 -9.87
N LEU A 107 7.22 9.64 -9.24
CA LEU A 107 6.74 8.41 -9.89
C LEU A 107 5.88 8.73 -11.11
N LEU A 108 4.94 9.67 -10.97
CA LEU A 108 4.02 10.04 -12.05
C LEU A 108 4.70 10.80 -13.18
N THR A 109 5.71 11.62 -12.89
CA THR A 109 6.53 12.25 -13.94
C THR A 109 7.29 11.18 -14.73
N GLN A 110 7.89 10.19 -14.06
CA GLN A 110 8.58 9.07 -14.72
C GLN A 110 7.61 8.22 -15.55
N ALA A 111 6.43 7.90 -15.01
CA ALA A 111 5.40 7.15 -15.72
C ALA A 111 4.88 7.91 -16.94
N ALA A 112 4.61 9.21 -16.81
CA ALA A 112 4.18 10.07 -17.91
C ALA A 112 5.21 10.10 -19.04
N ALA A 113 6.47 10.29 -18.71
CA ALA A 113 7.55 10.27 -19.69
C ALA A 113 7.69 8.90 -20.38
N ALA A 114 7.65 7.81 -19.61
CA ALA A 114 7.77 6.45 -20.12
C ALA A 114 6.63 6.10 -21.09
N LEU A 115 5.41 6.55 -20.81
CA LEU A 115 4.26 6.37 -21.68
C LEU A 115 4.32 7.27 -22.92
N SER A 116 4.71 8.53 -22.76
CA SER A 116 4.90 9.47 -23.87
C SER A 116 5.92 8.95 -24.89
N ASN A 117 7.05 8.42 -24.40
CA ASN A 117 8.08 7.82 -25.25
C ASN A 117 7.60 6.56 -26.00
N ARG A 118 6.49 5.94 -25.57
CA ARG A 118 5.82 4.82 -26.27
C ARG A 118 4.72 5.28 -27.24
N GLY A 119 4.61 6.58 -27.48
CA GLY A 119 3.65 7.17 -28.42
C GLY A 119 2.24 7.40 -27.83
N HIS A 120 2.10 7.34 -26.51
CA HIS A 120 0.85 7.71 -25.84
C HIS A 120 0.77 9.21 -25.62
N ARG A 121 -0.41 9.80 -25.82
CA ARG A 121 -0.62 11.20 -25.48
C ARG A 121 -0.88 11.33 -23.98
N ILE A 122 -0.02 12.08 -23.29
CA ILE A 122 -0.08 12.24 -21.83
C ILE A 122 -0.26 13.72 -21.49
N VAL A 123 -1.26 14.00 -20.64
CA VAL A 123 -1.49 15.33 -20.08
C VAL A 123 -1.22 15.29 -18.58
N TYR A 124 -0.37 16.18 -18.09
CA TYR A 124 -0.09 16.37 -16.67
C TYR A 124 -0.58 17.76 -16.26
N VAL A 125 -1.63 17.81 -15.44
CA VAL A 125 -2.15 19.03 -14.86
C VAL A 125 -1.74 19.10 -13.40
N SER A 126 -1.10 20.20 -13.01
CA SER A 126 -0.83 20.48 -11.60
C SER A 126 -1.60 21.69 -11.12
N GLY A 127 -2.18 21.58 -9.92
CA GLY A 127 -2.69 22.74 -9.19
C GLY A 127 -1.75 23.22 -8.08
N GLU A 128 -0.71 22.45 -7.75
CA GLU A 128 0.25 22.77 -6.69
C GLU A 128 1.54 23.42 -7.21
N GLU A 129 1.99 23.04 -8.41
CA GLU A 129 3.30 23.43 -8.94
C GLU A 129 3.18 24.20 -10.26
N ALA A 130 4.03 25.21 -10.44
CA ALA A 130 4.15 25.90 -11.70
C ALA A 130 4.81 25.00 -12.77
N VAL A 131 4.46 25.20 -14.04
CA VAL A 131 5.02 24.45 -15.18
C VAL A 131 6.56 24.45 -15.18
N ALA A 132 7.20 25.54 -14.78
CA ALA A 132 8.65 25.65 -14.68
C ALA A 132 9.25 24.67 -13.64
N GLN A 133 8.59 24.47 -12.50
CA GLN A 133 9.04 23.55 -11.44
C GLN A 133 8.93 22.09 -11.91
N ILE A 134 7.85 21.75 -12.61
CA ILE A 134 7.67 20.42 -13.20
C ILE A 134 8.76 20.16 -14.25
N ARG A 135 9.09 21.15 -15.10
CA ARG A 135 10.18 21.04 -16.08
C ARG A 135 11.56 20.82 -15.43
N LEU A 136 11.87 21.55 -14.35
CA LEU A 136 13.10 21.35 -13.60
C LEU A 136 13.19 19.93 -13.02
N ARG A 137 12.09 19.41 -12.48
CA ARG A 137 12.01 18.01 -12.03
C ARG A 137 12.25 17.04 -13.20
N ALA A 138 11.58 17.23 -14.33
CA ALA A 138 11.75 16.40 -15.51
C ALA A 138 13.21 16.41 -16.02
N GLN A 139 13.89 17.55 -15.94
CA GLN A 139 15.31 17.67 -16.29
C GLN A 139 16.19 16.84 -15.34
N ARG A 140 15.97 16.95 -14.03
CA ARG A 140 16.70 16.15 -13.03
C ARG A 140 16.50 14.65 -13.22
N LEU A 141 15.28 14.25 -13.55
CA LEU A 141 14.91 12.85 -13.81
C LEU A 141 15.39 12.34 -15.19
N GLY A 142 16.02 13.18 -16.02
CA GLY A 142 16.49 12.80 -17.34
C GLY A 142 15.39 12.58 -18.38
N VAL A 143 14.18 13.11 -18.14
CA VAL A 143 12.99 12.88 -18.98
C VAL A 143 12.42 14.14 -19.65
N ALA A 144 13.15 15.26 -19.61
CA ALA A 144 12.71 16.54 -20.16
C ALA A 144 12.44 16.53 -21.68
N ALA A 145 12.98 15.57 -22.43
CA ALA A 145 12.75 15.41 -23.87
C ALA A 145 11.43 14.70 -24.21
N SER A 146 10.70 14.17 -23.22
CA SER A 146 9.42 13.50 -23.44
C SER A 146 8.32 14.49 -23.85
N ALA A 147 7.45 14.08 -24.76
CA ALA A 147 6.34 14.88 -25.27
C ALA A 147 5.13 14.83 -24.32
N VAL A 148 5.34 15.21 -23.05
CA VAL A 148 4.28 15.32 -22.04
C VAL A 148 3.71 16.74 -22.10
N GLU A 149 2.39 16.85 -22.25
CA GLU A 149 1.69 18.13 -22.24
C GLU A 149 1.46 18.58 -20.79
N LEU A 150 1.91 19.78 -20.43
CA LEU A 150 1.84 20.31 -19.07
C LEU A 150 0.85 21.46 -18.98
N ALA A 151 0.01 21.47 -17.95
CA ALA A 151 -0.84 22.59 -17.58
C ALA A 151 -0.72 22.88 -16.08
N ALA A 152 -0.78 24.17 -15.72
CA ALA A 152 -0.94 24.60 -14.33
C ALA A 152 -2.31 25.23 -14.21
N GLU A 153 -3.31 24.45 -13.77
CA GLU A 153 -4.70 24.87 -13.69
C GLU A 153 -5.43 24.12 -12.57
N THR A 154 -6.45 24.76 -12.01
CA THR A 154 -7.24 24.29 -10.85
C THR A 154 -8.74 24.20 -11.15
N ASN A 155 -9.25 24.96 -12.12
CA ASN A 155 -10.66 24.88 -12.53
C ASN A 155 -10.92 23.63 -13.38
N VAL A 156 -11.86 22.79 -12.96
CA VAL A 156 -12.15 21.50 -13.62
C VAL A 156 -12.75 21.70 -15.01
N GLU A 157 -13.63 22.68 -15.18
CA GLU A 157 -14.26 22.98 -16.46
C GLU A 157 -13.22 23.41 -17.51
N ASP A 158 -12.26 24.27 -17.13
CA ASP A 158 -11.16 24.72 -17.98
C ASP A 158 -10.21 23.58 -18.33
N ILE A 159 -9.89 22.71 -17.35
CA ILE A 159 -9.08 21.51 -17.58
C ILE A 159 -9.77 20.61 -18.61
N ILE A 160 -11.05 20.29 -18.39
CA ILE A 160 -11.83 19.42 -19.29
C ILE A 160 -11.96 20.05 -20.68
N ALA A 161 -12.24 21.34 -20.77
CA ALA A 161 -12.33 22.05 -22.04
C ALA A 161 -11.00 21.99 -22.80
N THR A 162 -9.88 22.22 -22.10
CA THR A 162 -8.53 22.18 -22.68
C THR A 162 -8.20 20.78 -23.23
N ILE A 163 -8.38 19.73 -22.44
CA ILE A 163 -8.04 18.35 -22.86
C ILE A 163 -9.02 17.76 -23.87
N SER A 164 -10.25 18.29 -23.95
CA SER A 164 -11.29 17.88 -24.90
C SER A 164 -11.29 18.71 -26.18
N SER A 165 -10.56 19.84 -26.22
CA SER A 165 -10.61 20.73 -27.37
C SER A 165 -9.99 20.07 -28.62
N ASP A 166 -10.81 19.93 -29.67
CA ASP A 166 -10.40 19.45 -31.00
C ASP A 166 -9.55 20.47 -31.80
N ASN A 167 -9.32 21.66 -31.23
CA ASN A 167 -8.70 22.81 -31.92
C ASN A 167 -7.25 22.59 -32.39
N SER A 168 -6.66 21.43 -32.11
CA SER A 168 -5.31 21.06 -32.58
C SER A 168 -5.28 19.80 -33.46
N GLY A 169 -6.45 19.22 -33.82
CA GLY A 169 -6.48 17.90 -34.46
C GLY A 169 -5.89 16.79 -33.57
N SER A 170 -5.76 17.07 -32.28
CA SER A 170 -5.08 16.20 -31.32
C SER A 170 -6.00 15.06 -30.90
N LYS A 171 -5.46 13.84 -31.00
CA LYS A 171 -6.04 12.63 -30.44
C LYS A 171 -6.38 12.84 -28.95
N ARG A 172 -7.47 12.26 -28.46
CA ARG A 172 -7.79 12.22 -27.01
C ARG A 172 -6.57 11.77 -26.17
N PRO A 173 -6.38 12.28 -24.93
CA PRO A 173 -5.33 11.78 -24.06
C PRO A 173 -5.52 10.29 -23.77
N ASP A 174 -4.41 9.55 -23.74
CA ASP A 174 -4.40 8.17 -23.27
C ASP A 174 -4.36 8.14 -21.73
N LEU A 175 -3.62 9.07 -21.10
CA LEU A 175 -3.54 9.27 -19.66
C LEU A 175 -3.63 10.77 -19.30
N VAL A 176 -4.40 11.08 -18.26
CA VAL A 176 -4.45 12.41 -17.63
C VAL A 176 -4.05 12.28 -16.16
N ILE A 177 -3.05 13.04 -15.74
CA ILE A 177 -2.59 13.10 -14.34
C ILE A 177 -3.03 14.43 -13.74
N ILE A 178 -3.67 14.38 -12.56
CA ILE A 178 -4.08 15.54 -11.78
C ILE A 178 -3.30 15.55 -10.46
N ASP A 179 -2.40 16.52 -10.31
CA ASP A 179 -1.53 16.68 -9.14
C ASP A 179 -1.73 18.05 -8.45
N SER A 180 -2.66 18.20 -7.51
CA SER A 180 -3.41 17.15 -6.79
C SER A 180 -4.93 17.41 -6.81
N ILE A 181 -5.72 16.41 -6.38
CA ILE A 181 -7.18 16.53 -6.33
C ILE A 181 -7.65 17.57 -5.31
N GLN A 182 -6.84 17.86 -4.29
CA GLN A 182 -7.15 18.84 -3.25
C GLN A 182 -7.21 20.28 -3.78
N THR A 183 -6.45 20.57 -4.85
CA THR A 183 -6.40 21.92 -5.43
C THR A 183 -7.50 22.17 -6.46
N LEU A 184 -8.25 21.14 -6.85
CA LEU A 184 -9.29 21.28 -7.85
C LEU A 184 -10.56 21.92 -7.27
N TRP A 185 -11.22 22.71 -8.12
CA TRP A 185 -12.53 23.26 -7.84
C TRP A 185 -13.40 23.27 -9.10
N THR A 186 -14.72 23.26 -8.90
CA THR A 186 -15.73 23.28 -9.95
C THR A 186 -16.80 24.31 -9.61
N ASP A 187 -17.26 25.04 -10.63
CA ASP A 187 -18.37 25.98 -10.55
C ASP A 187 -19.72 25.29 -10.26
N MET A 188 -19.80 23.97 -10.45
CA MET A 188 -21.01 23.18 -10.24
C MET A 188 -21.30 22.90 -8.76
N ALA A 189 -20.34 23.13 -7.86
CA ALA A 189 -20.51 22.95 -6.43
C ALA A 189 -20.59 24.31 -5.73
N ASP A 190 -21.68 24.53 -4.99
CA ASP A 190 -21.92 25.75 -4.21
C ASP A 190 -21.18 25.68 -2.86
N SER A 191 -19.85 25.50 -2.92
CA SER A 191 -18.97 25.45 -1.75
C SER A 191 -17.57 25.96 -2.09
N ALA A 192 -16.86 26.49 -1.09
CA ALA A 192 -15.52 27.04 -1.32
C ALA A 192 -14.51 25.96 -1.75
N PRO A 193 -13.52 26.29 -2.61
CA PRO A 193 -12.40 25.42 -2.97
C PRO A 193 -11.74 24.79 -1.75
N GLY A 194 -11.32 23.52 -1.86
CA GLY A 194 -10.70 22.76 -0.77
C GLY A 194 -11.68 22.10 0.22
N THR A 195 -12.99 22.37 0.11
CA THR A 195 -14.01 21.62 0.88
C THR A 195 -14.18 20.19 0.36
N VAL A 196 -14.67 19.29 1.22
CA VAL A 196 -15.00 17.89 0.85
C VAL A 196 -15.94 17.85 -0.36
N THR A 197 -16.94 18.73 -0.38
CA THR A 197 -17.92 18.82 -1.46
C THR A 197 -17.28 19.25 -2.80
N GLN A 198 -16.32 20.20 -2.77
CA GLN A 198 -15.55 20.58 -3.97
C GLN A 198 -14.66 19.44 -4.47
N VAL A 199 -13.91 18.79 -3.59
CA VAL A 199 -13.02 17.66 -3.94
C VAL A 199 -13.83 16.50 -4.53
N ARG A 200 -14.97 16.17 -3.92
CA ARG A 200 -15.86 15.10 -4.39
C ARG A 200 -16.45 15.43 -5.76
N SER A 201 -16.98 16.64 -5.94
CA SER A 201 -17.60 17.06 -7.21
C SER A 201 -16.57 17.11 -8.34
N SER A 202 -15.37 17.64 -8.07
CA SER A 202 -14.24 17.66 -9.00
C SER A 202 -13.81 16.26 -9.42
N ALA A 203 -13.67 15.33 -8.45
CA ALA A 203 -13.35 13.93 -8.75
C ALA A 203 -14.45 13.26 -9.61
N GLN A 204 -15.74 13.51 -9.32
CA GLN A 204 -16.84 12.98 -10.14
C GLN A 204 -16.79 13.47 -11.59
N ALA A 205 -16.48 14.74 -11.81
CA ALA A 205 -16.35 15.31 -13.15
C ALA A 205 -15.20 14.62 -13.92
N MET A 206 -14.05 14.43 -13.28
CA MET A 206 -12.90 13.74 -13.88
C MET A 206 -13.16 12.25 -14.13
N ILE A 207 -13.84 11.55 -13.20
CA ILE A 207 -14.25 10.14 -13.40
C ILE A 207 -15.21 10.04 -14.59
N ARG A 208 -16.18 10.96 -14.69
CA ARG A 208 -17.12 11.01 -15.80
C ARG A 208 -16.40 11.23 -17.13
N TYR A 209 -15.44 12.16 -17.17
CA TYR A 209 -14.58 12.39 -18.32
C TYR A 209 -13.85 11.11 -18.75
N ALA A 210 -13.23 10.39 -17.80
CA ALA A 210 -12.54 9.12 -18.07
C ALA A 210 -13.49 8.11 -18.73
N LYS A 211 -14.66 7.86 -18.14
CA LYS A 211 -15.65 6.88 -18.62
C LYS A 211 -16.22 7.24 -20.00
N GLN A 212 -16.39 8.52 -20.29
CA GLN A 212 -16.96 8.98 -21.57
C GLN A 212 -15.94 8.97 -22.72
N THR A 213 -14.69 9.29 -22.43
CA THR A 213 -13.64 9.43 -23.45
C THR A 213 -12.77 8.18 -23.61
N GLY A 214 -12.77 7.29 -22.62
CA GLY A 214 -11.86 6.15 -22.56
C GLY A 214 -10.42 6.53 -22.22
N ALA A 215 -10.16 7.74 -21.71
CA ALA A 215 -8.87 8.13 -21.12
C ALA A 215 -8.70 7.46 -19.75
N ALA A 216 -7.46 7.11 -19.38
CA ALA A 216 -7.14 6.79 -17.98
C ALA A 216 -6.90 8.09 -17.21
N VAL A 217 -7.44 8.21 -16.01
CA VAL A 217 -7.25 9.38 -15.14
C VAL A 217 -6.56 8.95 -13.85
N VAL A 218 -5.48 9.63 -13.48
CA VAL A 218 -4.80 9.47 -12.20
C VAL A 218 -5.00 10.73 -11.37
N LEU A 219 -5.57 10.56 -10.18
CA LEU A 219 -5.76 11.62 -9.19
C LEU A 219 -4.71 11.45 -8.10
N VAL A 220 -3.91 12.46 -7.84
CA VAL A 220 -2.97 12.47 -6.71
C VAL A 220 -3.66 13.00 -5.48
N GLY A 221 -3.49 12.33 -4.35
CA GLY A 221 -4.00 12.78 -3.06
C GLY A 221 -2.92 12.81 -1.99
N HIS A 222 -2.74 13.96 -1.35
CA HIS A 222 -1.93 14.11 -0.14
C HIS A 222 -2.63 13.56 1.10
N VAL A 223 -1.96 12.66 1.84
CA VAL A 223 -2.40 12.28 3.19
C VAL A 223 -1.86 13.32 4.16
N THR A 224 -2.74 14.12 4.76
CA THR A 224 -2.36 15.05 5.83
C THR A 224 -2.54 14.37 7.18
N LYS A 225 -1.51 14.43 8.04
CA LYS A 225 -1.54 13.82 9.39
C LYS A 225 -2.60 14.44 10.31
N ASP A 226 -3.07 15.64 10.01
CA ASP A 226 -3.94 16.43 10.89
C ASP A 226 -5.42 16.51 10.44
N GLY A 227 -5.85 15.74 9.44
CA GLY A 227 -7.27 15.68 9.04
C GLY A 227 -7.91 17.00 8.56
N GLN A 228 -7.15 18.11 8.43
CA GLN A 228 -7.69 19.44 8.14
C GLN A 228 -7.96 19.70 6.64
N ILE A 229 -7.48 18.86 5.74
CA ILE A 229 -7.80 18.92 4.32
C ILE A 229 -8.61 17.68 3.99
N ALA A 230 -9.67 17.84 3.17
CA ALA A 230 -10.47 16.75 2.64
C ALA A 230 -9.55 15.66 2.07
N GLY A 231 -9.28 14.64 2.88
CA GLY A 231 -8.23 13.68 2.59
C GLY A 231 -8.58 12.82 1.37
N PRO A 232 -7.59 12.14 0.76
CA PRO A 232 -7.82 11.19 -0.33
C PRO A 232 -8.90 10.16 -0.01
N ARG A 233 -9.09 9.83 1.27
CA ARG A 233 -10.15 8.94 1.79
C ARG A 233 -11.57 9.31 1.34
N VAL A 234 -11.84 10.59 1.12
CA VAL A 234 -13.15 11.06 0.66
C VAL A 234 -13.50 10.49 -0.72
N VAL A 235 -12.51 10.28 -1.59
CA VAL A 235 -12.73 9.87 -2.99
C VAL A 235 -12.41 8.40 -3.27
N GLU A 236 -11.82 7.67 -2.31
CA GLU A 236 -11.45 6.26 -2.45
C GLU A 236 -12.60 5.35 -2.92
N HIS A 237 -13.80 5.58 -2.40
CA HIS A 237 -14.97 4.77 -2.75
C HIS A 237 -15.45 5.02 -4.19
N MET A 238 -15.13 6.18 -4.76
CA MET A 238 -15.63 6.64 -6.07
C MET A 238 -14.75 6.19 -7.24
N VAL A 239 -13.44 6.13 -7.02
CA VAL A 239 -12.46 5.73 -8.04
C VAL A 239 -12.47 4.22 -8.28
N ASP A 240 -11.91 3.77 -9.40
CA ASP A 240 -11.86 2.35 -9.73
C ASP A 240 -10.66 1.62 -9.07
N GLY A 241 -9.58 2.35 -8.78
CA GLY A 241 -8.44 1.84 -8.04
C GLY A 241 -7.88 2.87 -7.04
N VAL A 242 -7.27 2.37 -5.97
CA VAL A 242 -6.60 3.16 -4.93
C VAL A 242 -5.24 2.51 -4.66
N LEU A 243 -4.19 3.31 -4.83
CA LEU A 243 -2.82 2.97 -4.46
C LEU A 243 -2.35 3.91 -3.35
N TYR A 244 -1.62 3.38 -2.39
CA TYR A 244 -0.95 4.15 -1.33
C TYR A 244 0.55 4.06 -1.49
N PHE A 245 1.22 5.21 -1.55
CA PHE A 245 2.67 5.28 -1.57
C PHE A 245 3.18 5.58 -0.17
N GLU A 246 3.82 4.58 0.43
CA GLU A 246 4.23 4.53 1.82
C GLU A 246 5.76 4.50 1.91
N GLY A 247 6.31 5.14 2.94
CA GLY A 247 7.71 5.02 3.32
C GLY A 247 7.96 5.78 4.61
N GLU A 248 8.45 5.10 5.63
CA GLU A 248 8.78 5.72 6.90
C GLU A 248 10.14 6.42 6.86
N GLY A 249 10.28 7.48 7.66
CA GLY A 249 11.52 8.22 7.80
C GLY A 249 12.62 7.33 8.36
N GLY A 250 13.54 6.89 7.50
CA GLY A 250 14.66 6.02 7.84
C GLY A 250 14.86 4.85 6.87
N HIS A 251 13.84 4.48 6.08
CA HIS A 251 14.02 3.43 5.07
C HIS A 251 14.49 4.00 3.74
N HIS A 252 15.39 3.27 3.09
CA HIS A 252 15.78 3.52 1.70
C HIS A 252 14.64 3.21 0.71
N TYR A 253 13.65 2.40 1.11
CA TYR A 253 12.56 1.96 0.24
C TYR A 253 11.25 2.72 0.45
N ARG A 254 10.48 2.74 -0.63
CA ARG A 254 9.12 3.25 -0.70
C ARG A 254 8.25 2.19 -1.34
N ILE A 255 7.14 1.88 -0.68
CA ILE A 255 6.23 0.80 -1.06
C ILE A 255 4.97 1.43 -1.64
N LEU A 256 4.69 1.12 -2.90
CA LEU A 256 3.42 1.43 -3.54
C LEU A 256 2.50 0.23 -3.36
N ARG A 257 1.45 0.39 -2.56
CA ARG A 257 0.53 -0.68 -2.19
C ARG A 257 -0.82 -0.48 -2.85
N THR A 258 -1.38 -1.55 -3.38
CA THR A 258 -2.77 -1.56 -3.83
C THR A 258 -3.71 -1.72 -2.64
N VAL A 259 -4.74 -0.89 -2.53
CA VAL A 259 -5.79 -1.04 -1.49
C VAL A 259 -7.14 -1.36 -2.13
N LYS A 260 -7.37 -0.83 -3.33
CA LYS A 260 -8.56 -1.11 -4.14
C LYS A 260 -8.13 -1.26 -5.59
N ASN A 261 -8.59 -2.32 -6.25
CA ASN A 261 -8.37 -2.48 -7.69
C ASN A 261 -9.56 -3.24 -8.27
N ARG A 262 -10.43 -2.55 -9.03
CA ARG A 262 -11.55 -3.20 -9.72
C ARG A 262 -11.12 -4.07 -10.90
N PHE A 263 -9.88 -3.94 -11.34
CA PHE A 263 -9.36 -4.58 -12.55
C PHE A 263 -8.18 -5.50 -12.26
N GLY A 264 -7.89 -5.82 -11.01
CA GLY A 264 -6.72 -6.61 -10.65
C GLY A 264 -6.70 -6.96 -9.17
N PRO A 265 -5.63 -7.62 -8.70
CA PRO A 265 -5.51 -8.01 -7.31
C PRO A 265 -5.34 -6.77 -6.42
N THR A 266 -5.80 -6.86 -5.17
CA THR A 266 -5.66 -5.79 -4.16
C THR A 266 -4.46 -5.98 -3.25
N ASP A 267 -3.71 -7.07 -3.41
CA ASP A 267 -2.62 -7.51 -2.56
C ASP A 267 -1.24 -7.33 -3.22
N GLU A 268 -1.18 -6.79 -4.44
CA GLU A 268 0.08 -6.46 -5.11
C GLU A 268 0.75 -5.20 -4.54
N ILE A 269 2.07 -5.27 -4.45
CA ILE A 269 2.95 -4.16 -4.04
C ILE A 269 4.03 -3.90 -5.10
N GLY A 270 4.44 -2.64 -5.19
CA GLY A 270 5.58 -2.18 -5.98
C GLY A 270 6.63 -1.57 -5.05
N VAL A 271 7.88 -2.01 -5.14
CA VAL A 271 8.96 -1.52 -4.27
C VAL A 271 9.89 -0.63 -5.06
N PHE A 272 10.14 0.57 -4.52
CA PHE A 272 10.98 1.58 -5.13
C PHE A 272 12.04 2.07 -4.15
N GLU A 273 13.16 2.55 -4.67
CA GLU A 273 14.20 3.24 -3.92
C GLU A 273 14.36 4.66 -4.48
N MET A 274 14.54 5.65 -3.62
CA MET A 274 14.85 7.00 -4.09
C MET A 274 16.35 7.17 -4.33
N SER A 275 16.70 7.48 -5.57
CA SER A 275 18.06 7.83 -6.00
C SER A 275 18.13 9.30 -6.43
N ASP A 276 19.34 9.80 -6.70
CA ASP A 276 19.54 11.14 -7.26
C ASP A 276 18.82 11.34 -8.60
N GLY A 277 18.68 10.26 -9.38
CA GLY A 277 17.97 10.21 -10.66
C GLY A 277 16.46 10.00 -10.56
N GLY A 278 15.89 9.92 -9.35
CA GLY A 278 14.47 9.64 -9.13
C GLY A 278 14.21 8.27 -8.53
N LEU A 279 13.00 7.75 -8.73
CA LEU A 279 12.60 6.44 -8.19
C LEU A 279 13.12 5.32 -9.08
N ARG A 280 13.84 4.39 -8.48
CA ARG A 280 14.36 3.17 -9.10
C ARG A 280 13.54 1.98 -8.63
N GLU A 281 13.18 1.09 -9.55
CA GLU A 281 12.48 -0.14 -9.22
C GLU A 281 13.39 -1.13 -8.48
N VAL A 282 12.84 -1.78 -7.46
CA VAL A 282 13.51 -2.84 -6.70
C VAL A 282 12.85 -4.16 -7.04
N SER A 283 13.42 -4.88 -8.00
CA SER A 283 12.92 -6.18 -8.46
C SER A 283 13.04 -7.27 -7.39
N ASN A 284 14.03 -7.15 -6.50
CA ASN A 284 14.30 -8.11 -5.44
C ASN A 284 14.50 -7.40 -4.08
N PRO A 285 13.40 -7.09 -3.35
CA PRO A 285 13.50 -6.40 -2.06
C PRO A 285 14.23 -7.24 -1.01
N SER A 286 14.14 -8.58 -1.11
CA SER A 286 14.73 -9.51 -0.17
C SER A 286 16.27 -9.44 -0.13
N GLU A 287 16.94 -9.13 -1.24
CA GLU A 287 18.41 -8.95 -1.24
C GLU A 287 18.90 -7.85 -0.30
N LEU A 288 18.04 -6.89 0.01
CA LEU A 288 18.38 -5.71 0.80
C LEU A 288 18.08 -5.89 2.29
N PHE A 289 17.18 -6.82 2.63
CA PHE A 289 16.80 -7.15 4.01
C PHE A 289 17.57 -8.34 4.58
N LEU A 290 18.35 -9.01 3.73
CA LEU A 290 19.27 -10.08 4.13
C LEU A 290 20.65 -9.47 4.36
N GLY A 291 21.20 -9.61 5.58
CA GLY A 291 22.56 -9.18 5.87
C GLY A 291 23.62 -9.99 5.12
N GLU A 292 24.90 -9.82 5.49
CA GLU A 292 25.97 -10.70 5.00
C GLU A 292 25.75 -12.13 5.48
N ARG A 293 25.16 -12.98 4.62
CA ARG A 293 24.76 -14.37 4.94
C ARG A 293 25.90 -15.28 5.42
N ASN A 294 27.15 -14.82 5.37
CA ASN A 294 28.32 -15.60 5.77
C ASN A 294 28.75 -15.37 7.23
N GLU A 295 28.17 -14.41 7.95
CA GLU A 295 28.44 -14.24 9.37
C GLU A 295 27.61 -15.24 10.20
N LYS A 296 28.28 -16.21 10.83
CA LYS A 296 27.66 -17.15 11.78
C LYS A 296 27.41 -16.45 13.13
N SER A 297 26.55 -15.44 13.12
CA SER A 297 26.18 -14.70 14.33
C SER A 297 25.00 -15.37 15.04
N PRO A 298 25.11 -15.70 16.34
CA PRO A 298 23.95 -16.10 17.14
C PRO A 298 22.91 -14.98 17.20
N GLY A 299 21.64 -15.36 17.20
CA GLY A 299 20.54 -14.40 17.31
C GLY A 299 20.00 -13.86 15.98
N ALA A 300 20.49 -14.33 14.83
CA ALA A 300 19.96 -13.95 13.52
C ALA A 300 19.13 -15.09 12.91
N ALA A 301 17.88 -14.81 12.54
CA ALA A 301 16.98 -15.74 11.84
C ALA A 301 16.33 -15.06 10.62
N VAL A 302 16.25 -15.76 9.48
CA VAL A 302 15.59 -15.21 8.29
C VAL A 302 14.11 -15.58 8.30
N PHE A 303 13.25 -14.58 8.44
CA PHE A 303 11.81 -14.72 8.33
C PHE A 303 11.36 -14.66 6.87
N ALA A 304 10.54 -15.60 6.43
CA ALA A 304 9.84 -15.49 5.15
C ALA A 304 8.44 -14.91 5.36
N GLY A 305 8.33 -13.58 5.22
CA GLY A 305 7.09 -12.82 5.38
C GLY A 305 6.28 -12.69 4.10
N MET A 306 5.02 -12.30 4.25
CA MET A 306 4.17 -11.88 3.13
C MET A 306 3.80 -10.41 3.29
N GLU A 307 4.06 -9.63 2.26
CA GLU A 307 3.64 -8.25 2.14
C GLU A 307 2.58 -8.15 1.04
N GLY A 308 1.30 -8.22 1.45
CA GLY A 308 0.22 -8.52 0.52
C GLY A 308 0.39 -9.93 -0.08
N THR A 309 0.54 -10.05 -1.40
CA THR A 309 0.86 -11.31 -2.11
C THR A 309 2.35 -11.52 -2.33
N ARG A 310 3.19 -10.52 -2.05
CA ARG A 310 4.62 -10.63 -2.34
C ARG A 310 5.34 -11.28 -1.15
N PRO A 311 5.98 -12.43 -1.34
CA PRO A 311 6.89 -12.96 -0.33
C PRO A 311 8.11 -12.04 -0.22
N VAL A 312 8.50 -11.73 1.02
CA VAL A 312 9.68 -10.92 1.34
C VAL A 312 10.47 -11.66 2.41
N LEU A 313 11.77 -11.87 2.18
CA LEU A 313 12.65 -12.39 3.23
C LEU A 313 13.23 -11.24 4.03
N VAL A 314 13.14 -11.34 5.35
CA VAL A 314 13.61 -10.31 6.28
C VAL A 314 14.39 -10.94 7.41
N GLU A 315 15.57 -10.42 7.73
CA GLU A 315 16.35 -10.88 8.87
C GLU A 315 15.79 -10.32 10.18
N ILE A 316 15.56 -11.21 11.15
CA ILE A 316 15.20 -10.89 12.53
C ILE A 316 16.42 -11.12 13.40
N GLN A 317 16.78 -10.08 14.16
CA GLN A 317 17.95 -10.06 15.04
C GLN A 317 17.49 -9.99 16.49
N ALA A 318 18.06 -10.84 17.33
CA ALA A 318 17.83 -10.89 18.77
C ALA A 318 19.15 -10.86 19.52
N LEU A 319 19.23 -10.00 20.54
CA LEU A 319 20.31 -9.97 21.52
C LEU A 319 19.73 -10.23 22.90
N VAL A 320 20.15 -11.34 23.50
CA VAL A 320 19.77 -11.76 24.84
C VAL A 320 21.00 -11.69 25.72
N ALA A 321 20.96 -10.84 26.76
CA ALA A 321 22.11 -10.62 27.64
C ALA A 321 21.67 -10.68 29.11
N PRO A 322 22.51 -11.17 30.04
CA PRO A 322 22.20 -11.14 31.46
C PRO A 322 21.90 -9.71 31.94
N SER A 323 20.79 -9.52 32.65
CA SER A 323 20.40 -8.22 33.18
C SER A 323 20.94 -8.01 34.59
N SER A 324 21.46 -6.82 34.87
CA SER A 324 21.78 -6.37 36.23
C SER A 324 20.64 -5.59 36.88
N LEU A 325 19.49 -5.47 36.21
CA LEU A 325 18.34 -4.67 36.64
C LEU A 325 17.31 -5.53 37.38
N GLY A 326 16.55 -4.90 38.29
CA GLY A 326 15.44 -5.57 38.98
C GLY A 326 14.29 -5.95 38.05
N THR A 327 14.11 -5.21 36.96
CA THR A 327 13.18 -5.53 35.86
C THR A 327 13.98 -5.51 34.55
N PRO A 328 14.20 -6.66 33.90
CA PRO A 328 14.96 -6.72 32.66
C PRO A 328 14.31 -5.92 31.54
N ARG A 329 15.14 -5.34 30.68
CA ARG A 329 14.72 -4.54 29.53
C ARG A 329 14.21 -5.45 28.42
N ARG A 330 13.12 -5.02 27.78
CA ARG A 330 12.56 -5.64 26.58
C ARG A 330 12.34 -4.54 25.55
N ALA A 331 13.21 -4.48 24.55
CA ALA A 331 13.16 -3.45 23.51
C ALA A 331 12.96 -4.09 22.14
N VAL A 332 12.05 -3.52 21.35
CA VAL A 332 11.67 -4.04 20.03
C VAL A 332 11.69 -2.91 19.02
N VAL A 333 12.28 -3.15 17.85
CA VAL A 333 12.25 -2.28 16.68
C VAL A 333 11.75 -3.09 15.49
N GLY A 334 10.71 -2.60 14.81
CA GLY A 334 10.14 -3.26 13.62
C GLY A 334 9.12 -4.37 13.89
N TRP A 335 8.74 -4.60 15.15
CA TRP A 335 7.75 -5.62 15.52
C TRP A 335 6.92 -5.25 16.77
N ASP A 336 5.90 -6.05 17.09
CA ASP A 336 5.01 -5.79 18.22
C ASP A 336 5.59 -6.27 19.56
N GLY A 337 5.65 -5.35 20.54
CA GLY A 337 6.15 -5.65 21.89
C GLY A 337 5.23 -6.59 22.69
N GLY A 338 3.92 -6.55 22.43
CA GLY A 338 2.96 -7.47 23.06
C GLY A 338 3.18 -8.92 22.62
N ARG A 339 3.37 -9.15 21.32
CA ARG A 339 3.75 -10.45 20.76
C ARG A 339 5.08 -10.95 21.28
N LEU A 340 6.10 -10.08 21.41
CA LEU A 340 7.36 -10.50 22.04
C LEU A 340 7.11 -11.04 23.47
N ALA A 341 6.34 -10.32 24.28
CA ALA A 341 6.04 -10.75 25.65
C ALA A 341 5.32 -12.12 25.68
N MET A 342 4.41 -12.36 24.73
CA MET A 342 3.73 -13.64 24.57
C MET A 342 4.71 -14.77 24.23
N ILE A 343 5.60 -14.57 23.26
CA ILE A 343 6.59 -15.59 22.86
C ILE A 343 7.53 -15.94 24.01
N LEU A 344 8.01 -14.94 24.75
CA LEU A 344 8.87 -15.16 25.91
C LEU A 344 8.16 -16.04 26.96
N ALA A 345 6.87 -15.76 27.23
CA ALA A 345 6.07 -16.56 28.17
C ALA A 345 5.87 -18.02 27.71
N VAL A 346 5.64 -18.24 26.40
CA VAL A 346 5.50 -19.58 25.83
C VAL A 346 6.83 -20.35 25.87
N LEU A 347 7.96 -19.70 25.52
CA LEU A 347 9.29 -20.31 25.61
C LEU A 347 9.65 -20.70 27.05
N GLU A 348 9.31 -19.87 28.04
CA GLU A 348 9.53 -20.19 29.45
C GLU A 348 8.64 -21.34 29.93
N SER A 349 7.34 -21.28 29.65
CA SER A 349 6.36 -22.21 30.20
C SER A 349 6.40 -23.59 29.54
N HIS A 350 6.68 -23.66 28.23
CA HIS A 350 6.60 -24.90 27.46
C HIS A 350 7.96 -25.43 26.99
N CYS A 351 8.99 -24.58 26.90
CA CYS A 351 10.30 -25.00 26.40
C CYS A 351 11.41 -24.96 27.46
N GLY A 352 11.13 -24.42 28.66
CA GLY A 352 12.08 -24.34 29.76
C GLY A 352 13.21 -23.32 29.56
N VAL A 353 13.10 -22.42 28.58
CA VAL A 353 14.12 -21.40 28.29
C VAL A 353 13.86 -20.17 29.16
N ARG A 354 14.74 -19.88 30.11
CA ARG A 354 14.51 -18.84 31.15
C ARG A 354 15.01 -17.46 30.74
N PHE A 355 14.11 -16.56 30.37
CA PHE A 355 14.40 -15.17 30.00
C PHE A 355 14.21 -14.16 31.15
N GLY A 356 13.59 -14.57 32.26
CA GLY A 356 13.25 -13.67 33.38
C GLY A 356 14.41 -12.89 34.03
N GLN A 357 15.67 -13.24 33.78
CA GLN A 357 16.87 -12.51 34.25
C GLN A 357 17.71 -11.92 33.11
N HIS A 358 17.16 -11.86 31.89
CA HIS A 358 17.87 -11.41 30.70
C HIS A 358 17.19 -10.19 30.09
N ASP A 359 18.01 -9.23 29.69
CA ASP A 359 17.60 -8.17 28.79
C ASP A 359 17.42 -8.76 27.38
N VAL A 360 16.34 -8.38 26.72
CA VAL A 360 15.99 -8.83 25.37
C VAL A 360 15.86 -7.62 24.45
N TYR A 361 16.66 -7.62 23.40
CA TYR A 361 16.59 -6.65 22.32
C TYR A 361 16.24 -7.38 21.03
N LEU A 362 15.20 -6.92 20.35
CA LEU A 362 14.76 -7.47 19.06
C LEU A 362 14.77 -6.36 18.02
N ASN A 363 15.36 -6.64 16.86
CA ASN A 363 15.42 -5.72 15.73
C ASN A 363 15.06 -6.45 14.43
N VAL A 364 14.23 -5.83 13.61
CA VAL A 364 13.98 -6.28 12.24
C VAL A 364 14.91 -5.53 11.30
N ALA A 365 15.71 -6.26 10.52
CA ALA A 365 16.72 -5.68 9.63
C ALA A 365 16.10 -4.81 8.53
N GLY A 366 16.88 -3.84 8.04
CA GLY A 366 16.43 -2.84 7.05
C GLY A 366 15.35 -1.89 7.56
N GLY A 367 15.03 -1.95 8.86
CA GLY A 367 13.98 -1.18 9.50
C GLY A 367 12.55 -1.62 9.11
N TYR A 368 12.43 -2.76 8.44
CA TYR A 368 11.14 -3.27 7.99
C TYR A 368 10.18 -3.48 9.18
N ARG A 369 8.89 -3.19 9.00
CA ARG A 369 7.87 -3.47 10.01
C ARG A 369 7.11 -4.71 9.65
N ILE A 370 7.16 -5.70 10.52
CA ILE A 370 6.44 -6.96 10.33
C ILE A 370 5.11 -6.87 11.09
N SER A 371 4.00 -7.10 10.39
CA SER A 371 2.67 -7.18 11.00
C SER A 371 2.00 -8.51 10.67
N GLU A 372 2.70 -9.62 10.93
CA GLU A 372 2.25 -10.95 10.54
C GLU A 372 2.46 -12.00 11.64
N PRO A 373 1.47 -12.87 11.96
CA PRO A 373 1.65 -13.96 12.92
C PRO A 373 2.70 -14.99 12.51
N ALA A 374 2.98 -15.14 11.21
CA ALA A 374 3.98 -16.10 10.72
C ALA A 374 5.41 -15.80 11.21
N ALA A 375 5.66 -14.60 11.71
CA ALA A 375 6.98 -14.21 12.23
C ALA A 375 7.31 -14.87 13.56
N ASP A 376 6.34 -15.46 14.26
CA ASP A 376 6.51 -15.95 15.62
C ASP A 376 7.63 -17.01 15.72
N ILE A 377 7.68 -17.98 14.79
CA ILE A 377 8.78 -18.97 14.75
C ILE A 377 10.14 -18.31 14.52
N ALA A 378 10.24 -17.36 13.58
CA ALA A 378 11.51 -16.73 13.26
C ALA A 378 12.05 -15.94 14.47
N VAL A 379 11.17 -15.25 15.18
CA VAL A 379 11.52 -14.54 16.42
C VAL A 379 11.92 -15.51 17.53
N ALA A 380 11.17 -16.59 17.73
CA ALA A 380 11.53 -17.59 18.72
C ALA A 380 12.88 -18.25 18.40
N ALA A 381 13.15 -18.57 17.13
CA ALA A 381 14.43 -19.10 16.68
C ALA A 381 15.58 -18.12 16.96
N ALA A 382 15.41 -16.84 16.64
CA ALA A 382 16.41 -15.80 16.93
C ALA A 382 16.68 -15.67 18.44
N LEU A 383 15.64 -15.62 19.28
CA LEU A 383 15.78 -15.52 20.74
C LEU A 383 16.52 -16.72 21.33
N VAL A 384 16.15 -17.94 20.91
CA VAL A 384 16.77 -19.18 21.39
C VAL A 384 18.21 -19.31 20.90
N SER A 385 18.47 -18.92 19.65
CA SER A 385 19.82 -18.85 19.07
C SER A 385 20.73 -17.91 19.87
N SER A 386 20.23 -16.72 20.20
CA SER A 386 20.94 -15.71 21.00
C SER A 386 21.22 -16.21 22.42
N MET A 387 20.21 -16.74 23.10
CA MET A 387 20.32 -17.31 24.45
C MET A 387 21.31 -18.48 24.51
N ALA A 388 21.29 -19.36 23.51
CA ALA A 388 22.16 -20.53 23.47
C ALA A 388 23.58 -20.23 22.97
N GLY A 389 23.80 -19.05 22.37
CA GLY A 389 25.05 -18.72 21.67
C GLY A 389 25.31 -19.60 20.44
N ILE A 390 24.26 -20.13 19.81
CA ILE A 390 24.34 -21.05 18.66
C ILE A 390 23.80 -20.35 17.41
N ALA A 391 24.66 -20.10 16.43
CA ALA A 391 24.25 -19.54 15.14
C ALA A 391 23.33 -20.50 14.36
N LEU A 392 22.22 -19.97 13.84
CA LEU A 392 21.29 -20.71 12.98
C LEU A 392 21.92 -20.95 11.59
N PRO A 393 21.42 -21.93 10.81
CA PRO A 393 21.88 -22.14 9.45
C PRO A 393 21.56 -20.91 8.57
N PRO A 394 22.55 -20.34 7.86
CA PRO A 394 22.36 -19.13 7.05
C PRO A 394 21.51 -19.37 5.80
N ASP A 395 21.33 -20.63 5.39
CA ASP A 395 20.53 -21.08 4.26
C ASP A 395 19.14 -21.60 4.68
N CYS A 396 18.68 -21.25 5.88
CA CYS A 396 17.36 -21.61 6.41
C CYS A 396 16.44 -20.41 6.60
N VAL A 397 15.20 -20.51 6.10
CA VAL A 397 14.12 -19.55 6.41
C VAL A 397 13.15 -20.11 7.44
N TYR A 398 12.46 -19.24 8.15
CA TYR A 398 11.57 -19.57 9.26
C TYR A 398 10.23 -18.90 9.07
N PHE A 399 9.12 -19.64 9.22
CA PHE A 399 7.79 -19.06 9.33
C PHE A 399 6.82 -19.99 10.05
N GLY A 400 5.83 -19.43 10.74
CA GLY A 400 4.79 -20.16 11.47
C GLY A 400 4.26 -19.37 12.65
N GLU A 401 2.99 -19.58 13.00
CA GLU A 401 2.36 -18.93 14.15
C GLU A 401 2.56 -19.78 15.40
N ILE A 402 2.90 -19.14 16.53
CA ILE A 402 3.00 -19.81 17.83
C ILE A 402 1.72 -19.58 18.61
N SER A 403 1.08 -20.68 19.02
CA SER A 403 -0.04 -20.62 19.96
C SER A 403 0.44 -20.57 21.41
N LEU A 404 -0.41 -20.06 22.30
CA LEU A 404 -0.13 -20.03 23.74
C LEU A 404 0.12 -21.42 24.36
N SER A 405 -0.33 -22.50 23.72
CA SER A 405 -0.07 -23.88 24.17
C SER A 405 1.31 -24.41 23.75
N GLY A 406 2.12 -23.60 23.06
CA GLY A 406 3.39 -24.02 22.47
C GLY A 406 3.27 -24.80 21.16
N ALA A 407 2.05 -24.97 20.63
CA ALA A 407 1.87 -25.60 19.31
C ALA A 407 2.14 -24.59 18.19
N VAL A 408 2.74 -25.07 17.11
CA VAL A 408 3.02 -24.31 15.89
C VAL A 408 1.89 -24.53 14.89
N ARG A 409 1.34 -23.44 14.35
CA ARG A 409 0.20 -23.47 13.42
C ARG A 409 0.60 -23.08 12.01
N ALA A 410 -0.10 -23.67 11.04
CA ALA A 410 0.00 -23.36 9.63
C ALA A 410 -0.36 -21.89 9.35
N VAL A 411 0.29 -21.32 8.33
CA VAL A 411 0.10 -19.93 7.90
C VAL A 411 -0.23 -19.88 6.41
N SER A 412 -0.83 -18.78 5.98
CA SER A 412 -1.18 -18.58 4.57
C SER A 412 0.06 -18.46 3.68
N HIS A 413 -0.12 -18.78 2.39
CA HIS A 413 0.87 -18.59 1.33
C HIS A 413 2.22 -19.32 1.53
N ALA A 414 2.22 -20.48 2.21
CA ALA A 414 3.44 -21.26 2.45
C ALA A 414 4.22 -21.58 1.15
N VAL A 415 3.52 -21.92 0.06
CA VAL A 415 4.14 -22.20 -1.24
C VAL A 415 4.84 -20.96 -1.81
N GLN A 416 4.23 -19.78 -1.73
CA GLN A 416 4.81 -18.52 -2.23
C GLN A 416 6.08 -18.16 -1.44
N ARG A 417 6.06 -18.29 -0.11
CA ARG A 417 7.23 -18.06 0.75
C ARG A 417 8.40 -18.97 0.36
N LEU A 418 8.12 -20.26 0.16
CA LEU A 418 9.13 -21.25 -0.22
C LEU A 418 9.72 -21.00 -1.60
N LYS A 419 8.90 -20.62 -2.60
CA LYS A 419 9.38 -20.24 -3.94
C LYS A 419 10.36 -19.06 -3.90
N GLU A 420 10.07 -18.06 -3.08
CA GLU A 420 10.96 -16.91 -2.95
C GLU A 420 12.24 -17.27 -2.21
N ALA A 421 12.15 -18.09 -1.15
CA ALA A 421 13.31 -18.62 -0.46
C ALA A 421 14.24 -19.38 -1.42
N GLU A 422 13.70 -20.29 -2.22
CA GLU A 422 14.44 -21.05 -3.21
C GLU A 422 15.08 -20.14 -4.28
N LYS A 423 14.32 -19.20 -4.84
CA LYS A 423 14.79 -18.23 -5.82
C LYS A 423 15.98 -17.41 -5.32
N LEU A 424 16.03 -17.14 -4.01
CA LEU A 424 17.10 -16.40 -3.35
C LEU A 424 18.26 -17.29 -2.91
N GLY A 425 18.21 -18.59 -3.18
CA GLY A 425 19.28 -19.54 -2.91
C GLY A 425 19.25 -20.16 -1.51
N PHE A 426 18.16 -20.01 -0.75
CA PHE A 426 17.97 -20.78 0.47
C PHE A 426 17.71 -22.25 0.11
N ARG A 427 18.13 -23.15 0.99
CA ARG A 427 18.05 -24.60 0.75
C ARG A 427 17.15 -25.30 1.76
N GLN A 428 16.80 -24.61 2.84
CA GLN A 428 16.08 -25.19 3.95
C GLN A 428 15.00 -24.23 4.47
N ALA A 429 13.92 -24.76 5.03
CA ALA A 429 12.95 -23.97 5.77
C ALA A 429 12.43 -24.72 7.00
N GLU A 430 12.30 -23.99 8.10
CA GLU A 430 11.54 -24.41 9.27
C GLU A 430 10.08 -23.95 9.10
N VAL A 431 9.15 -24.90 9.07
CA VAL A 431 7.76 -24.66 8.70
C VAL A 431 6.80 -25.37 9.64
N PRO A 432 5.54 -24.94 9.76
CA PRO A 432 4.52 -25.67 10.52
C PRO A 432 4.28 -27.06 9.92
N ASN A 433 3.97 -28.03 10.78
CA ASN A 433 3.59 -29.38 10.35
C ASN A 433 2.43 -29.34 9.33
N GLY A 434 2.53 -30.15 8.27
CA GLY A 434 1.58 -30.19 7.15
C GLY A 434 1.85 -29.18 6.03
N SER A 435 2.85 -28.31 6.16
CA SER A 435 3.27 -27.41 5.07
C SER A 435 4.02 -28.16 3.96
N GLY A 436 4.60 -29.33 4.26
CA GLY A 436 5.34 -30.16 3.31
C GLY A 436 4.48 -30.87 2.27
N GLU A 437 3.19 -31.12 2.53
CA GLU A 437 2.29 -31.73 1.53
C GLU A 437 2.08 -30.81 0.30
N LEU A 438 2.30 -29.51 0.48
CA LEU A 438 2.15 -28.48 -0.54
C LEU A 438 3.42 -28.25 -1.38
N TRP A 439 4.56 -28.82 -0.98
CA TRP A 439 5.87 -28.55 -1.59
C TRP A 439 6.53 -29.83 -2.12
N LYS A 440 6.82 -29.88 -3.42
CA LYS A 440 7.29 -31.11 -4.10
C LYS A 440 8.75 -31.06 -4.55
N ASP A 441 9.49 -30.00 -4.24
CA ASP A 441 10.90 -29.93 -4.59
C ASP A 441 11.74 -30.84 -3.67
N ARG A 442 12.53 -31.74 -4.25
CA ARG A 442 13.37 -32.69 -3.51
C ARG A 442 14.70 -32.08 -3.05
N ASN A 443 15.11 -30.94 -3.61
CA ASN A 443 16.38 -30.27 -3.30
C ASN A 443 16.24 -29.20 -2.21
N PHE A 444 15.02 -28.91 -1.77
CA PHE A 444 14.73 -27.96 -0.70
C PHE A 444 14.27 -28.70 0.56
N ARG A 445 15.06 -28.62 1.64
CA ARG A 445 14.81 -29.36 2.88
C ARG A 445 13.78 -28.67 3.75
N LEU A 446 12.65 -29.32 4.00
CA LEU A 446 11.65 -28.84 4.94
C LEU A 446 11.83 -29.50 6.31
N MET A 447 11.89 -28.67 7.34
CA MET A 447 11.92 -29.08 8.74
C MET A 447 10.58 -28.72 9.36
N GLU A 448 9.73 -29.73 9.53
CA GLU A 448 8.40 -29.52 10.07
C GLU A 448 8.43 -29.43 11.60
N THR A 449 7.67 -28.48 12.12
CA THR A 449 7.58 -28.15 13.55
C THR A 449 6.14 -28.24 13.97
N ALA A 450 5.84 -29.17 14.88
CA ALA A 450 4.52 -29.29 15.49
C ALA A 450 4.45 -28.54 16.81
N ALA A 451 5.51 -28.61 17.62
CA ALA A 451 5.63 -27.90 18.88
C ALA A 451 6.89 -27.03 18.92
N LEU A 452 6.81 -25.89 19.60
CA LEU A 452 7.93 -24.97 19.77
C LEU A 452 9.13 -25.64 20.47
N ALA A 453 8.86 -26.61 21.35
CA ALA A 453 9.90 -27.39 22.01
C ALA A 453 10.78 -28.16 20.99
N ASP A 454 10.23 -28.60 19.85
CA ASP A 454 10.97 -29.31 18.81
C ASP A 454 12.01 -28.38 18.16
N LEU A 455 11.62 -27.13 17.87
CA LEU A 455 12.52 -26.10 17.38
C LEU A 455 13.67 -25.85 18.36
N VAL A 456 13.35 -25.67 19.65
CA VAL A 456 14.37 -25.44 20.69
C VAL A 456 15.34 -26.61 20.80
N ALA A 457 14.82 -27.85 20.79
CA ALA A 457 15.63 -29.06 20.83
C ALA A 457 16.56 -29.16 19.61
N ARG A 458 16.07 -28.83 18.40
CA ARG A 458 16.89 -28.81 17.18
C ARG A 458 18.02 -27.78 17.24
N ILE A 459 17.72 -26.56 17.70
CA ILE A 459 18.75 -25.51 17.84
C ILE A 459 19.81 -25.97 18.86
N ALA A 460 19.40 -26.49 20.01
CA ALA A 460 20.34 -27.01 21.02
C ALA A 460 21.21 -28.16 20.50
N ALA A 461 20.63 -29.10 19.75
CA ALA A 461 21.35 -30.23 19.17
C ALA A 461 22.41 -29.79 18.13
N SER A 462 22.14 -28.72 17.37
CA SER A 462 23.08 -28.18 16.38
C SER A 462 24.37 -27.60 17.00
N GLY A 463 24.30 -27.16 18.27
CA GLY A 463 25.47 -26.73 19.03
C GLY A 463 26.28 -27.89 19.63
N ALA A 464 25.62 -29.02 19.94
CA ALA A 464 26.27 -30.18 20.55
C ALA A 464 27.21 -30.93 19.58
N GLY A 465 26.93 -30.89 18.27
CA GLY A 465 27.77 -31.53 17.24
C GLY A 465 29.07 -30.77 16.88
N LYS A 466 29.38 -29.67 17.58
CA LYS A 466 30.59 -28.84 17.37
C LYS A 466 31.57 -28.86 18.55
N LYS A 467 31.34 -29.69 19.58
CA LYS A 467 32.27 -29.87 20.70
C LYS A 467 33.24 -31.01 20.47
#